data_AF-A0AAN0J911-F1
#
_entry.id   AF-A0AAN0J911-F1
#
_cell.length_a   1.000
_cell.length_b   1.000
_cell.length_c   1.000
_cell.angle_alpha   90.00
_cell.angle_beta   90.00
_cell.angle_gamma   90.00
#
_symmetry.space_group_name_H-M   'P 1'
#
loop_
_entity.id
_entity.type
_entity.pdbx_description
1 polymer ?
#
loop_
_entity_poly.entity_id
_entity_poly.type
_entity_poly.pdbx_seq_one_letter_code
_entity_poly.pdbx_strand_id
1 'polypeptide(L)'
;MKFPKDYPMNPPFVRVLRPRFQFLTGHVTIGGSICMQMLTRSGWSPSNDIESILAQVRAEIMSDSNARLDLSSSGDYSESEARQAFERMVHRYGWNKYYSFHGKLGWWLHLYS
;
A
#
# COMPACT_ATOMS: atom_id res chain seq x y z
N MET A 1 8.40 -8.89 1.09
CA MET A 1 8.81 -7.48 0.96
C MET A 1 10.08 -7.42 0.12
N LYS A 2 10.21 -6.50 -0.83
CA LYS A 2 11.39 -6.39 -1.73
C LYS A 2 11.94 -4.98 -1.71
N PHE A 3 13.19 -4.84 -1.27
CA PHE A 3 13.87 -3.56 -1.15
C PHE A 3 14.44 -3.13 -2.50
N PRO A 4 14.26 -1.86 -2.91
CA PRO A 4 14.96 -1.32 -4.07
C PRO A 4 16.45 -1.05 -3.73
N LYS A 5 17.27 -0.79 -4.75
CA LYS A 5 18.71 -0.53 -4.58
C LYS A 5 19.01 0.74 -3.77
N ASP A 6 18.08 1.68 -3.78
CA ASP A 6 18.17 2.99 -3.15
C ASP A 6 17.32 3.11 -1.87
N TYR A 7 16.98 1.97 -1.26
CA TYR A 7 16.45 1.97 0.11
C TYR A 7 17.45 2.59 1.09
N PRO A 8 17.03 3.44 2.06
CA PRO A 8 15.65 3.77 2.43
C PRO A 8 15.05 4.99 1.72
N MET A 9 15.69 5.55 0.69
CA MET A 9 15.16 6.74 0.00
C MET A 9 13.88 6.42 -0.78
N ASN A 10 13.76 5.21 -1.31
CA ASN A 10 12.53 4.68 -1.89
C ASN A 10 11.91 3.57 -1.03
N PRO A 11 10.57 3.46 -1.00
CA PRO A 11 9.88 2.44 -0.21
C PRO A 11 10.20 1.03 -0.71
N PRO A 12 10.17 0.02 0.18
CA PRO A 12 10.14 -1.36 -0.24
C PRO A 12 8.82 -1.67 -0.96
N PHE A 13 8.87 -2.58 -1.93
CA PHE A 13 7.66 -3.12 -2.54
C PHE A 13 7.04 -4.17 -1.61
N VAL A 14 5.84 -3.89 -1.11
CA VAL A 14 5.07 -4.76 -0.22
C VAL A 14 3.87 -5.31 -0.98
N ARG A 15 3.66 -6.62 -0.86
CA ARG A 15 2.55 -7.35 -1.46
C ARG A 15 2.16 -8.54 -0.59
N VAL A 16 0.92 -8.96 -0.72
CA VAL A 16 0.42 -10.24 -0.23
C VAL A 16 0.93 -11.34 -1.16
N LEU A 17 1.36 -12.46 -0.57
CA LEU A 17 1.67 -13.70 -1.30
C LEU A 17 0.44 -14.61 -1.32
N ARG A 18 -0.12 -14.85 -0.15
CA ARG A 18 -1.27 -15.72 0.14
C ARG A 18 -1.89 -15.37 1.50
N PRO A 19 -3.15 -15.73 1.75
CA PRO A 19 -4.16 -16.20 0.79
C PRO A 19 -4.63 -15.04 -0.14
N ARG A 20 -5.43 -15.36 -1.17
CA ARG A 20 -6.08 -14.33 -1.99
C ARG A 20 -7.24 -13.68 -1.24
N PHE A 21 -7.44 -12.39 -1.49
CA PHE A 21 -8.58 -11.63 -1.00
C PHE A 21 -9.63 -11.53 -2.09
N GLN A 22 -10.91 -11.45 -1.69
CA GLN A 22 -11.97 -11.07 -2.61
C GLN A 22 -11.67 -9.68 -3.18
N PHE A 23 -12.03 -9.48 -4.45
CA PHE A 23 -11.72 -8.24 -5.16
C PHE A 23 -12.26 -7.02 -4.42
N LEU A 24 -11.40 -6.00 -4.24
CA LEU A 24 -11.69 -4.74 -3.54
C LEU A 24 -12.02 -4.89 -2.05
N THR A 25 -11.45 -5.88 -1.38
CA THR A 25 -11.57 -6.04 0.08
C THR A 25 -10.19 -6.06 0.75
N GLY A 26 -10.11 -5.63 2.01
CA GLY A 26 -8.90 -5.64 2.84
C GLY A 26 -7.79 -4.72 2.33
N HIS A 27 -8.10 -3.69 1.53
CA HIS A 27 -7.11 -2.83 0.87
C HIS A 27 -6.08 -3.58 -0.01
N VAL A 28 -6.38 -4.82 -0.40
CA VAL A 28 -5.55 -5.62 -1.31
C VAL A 28 -6.10 -5.50 -2.73
N THR A 29 -5.23 -5.17 -3.68
CA THR A 29 -5.60 -5.08 -5.09
C THR A 29 -5.80 -6.47 -5.71
N ILE A 30 -6.39 -6.51 -6.91
CA ILE A 30 -6.57 -7.76 -7.67
C ILE A 30 -5.27 -8.56 -7.90
N GLY A 31 -4.11 -7.89 -7.90
CA GLY A 31 -2.81 -8.53 -8.07
C GLY A 31 -2.08 -8.84 -6.76
N GLY A 32 -2.67 -8.53 -5.60
CA GLY A 32 -2.06 -8.75 -4.29
C GLY A 32 -1.17 -7.60 -3.80
N SER A 33 -1.13 -6.45 -4.49
CA SER A 33 -0.47 -5.25 -3.93
C SER A 33 -1.37 -4.56 -2.90
N ILE A 34 -0.77 -3.74 -2.03
CA ILE A 34 -1.49 -3.09 -0.92
C ILE A 34 -1.76 -1.63 -1.29
N CYS A 35 -3.02 -1.20 -1.16
CA CYS A 35 -3.48 0.15 -1.50
C CYS A 35 -3.28 1.11 -0.33
N MET A 36 -2.04 1.51 -0.06
CA MET A 36 -1.69 2.48 0.98
C MET A 36 -0.71 3.53 0.45
N GLN A 37 -1.03 4.82 0.63
CA GLN A 37 -0.18 5.91 0.15
C GLN A 37 1.22 5.90 0.77
N MET A 38 1.35 5.49 2.04
CA MET A 38 2.65 5.43 2.74
C MET A 38 3.66 4.50 2.04
N LEU A 39 3.18 3.52 1.27
CA LEU A 39 4.01 2.55 0.53
C LEU A 39 4.36 3.04 -0.87
N THR A 40 4.09 4.31 -1.17
CA THR A 40 4.36 4.95 -2.47
C THR A 40 5.37 6.07 -2.31
N ARG A 41 5.99 6.50 -3.43
CA ARG A 41 6.91 7.65 -3.43
C ARG A 41 6.31 8.90 -2.81
N SER A 42 5.00 9.08 -2.96
CA SER A 42 4.30 10.26 -2.46
C SER A 42 4.07 10.25 -0.95
N GLY A 43 3.98 9.08 -0.31
CA GLY A 43 3.71 8.97 1.14
C GLY A 43 4.84 8.35 1.96
N TRP A 44 5.90 7.88 1.30
CA TRP A 44 7.03 7.24 1.96
C TRP A 44 7.90 8.24 2.72
N SER A 45 8.32 7.86 3.92
CA SER A 45 9.38 8.52 4.68
C SER A 45 10.53 7.53 4.91
N PRO A 46 11.79 7.90 4.60
CA PRO A 46 12.96 7.08 4.93
C PRO A 46 13.14 6.82 6.43
N SER A 47 12.45 7.56 7.28
CA SER A 47 12.45 7.38 8.75
C SER A 47 11.45 6.33 9.23
N ASN A 48 10.65 5.73 8.34
CA ASN A 48 9.70 4.70 8.72
C ASN A 48 10.43 3.42 9.14
N ASP A 49 10.00 2.87 10.27
CA ASP A 49 10.44 1.57 10.75
C ASP A 49 9.63 0.42 10.12
N ILE A 50 10.28 -0.72 9.87
CA ILE A 50 9.67 -1.87 9.18
C ILE A 50 8.60 -2.55 10.04
N GLU A 51 8.80 -2.64 11.36
CA GLU A 51 7.79 -3.22 12.26
C GLU A 51 6.54 -2.34 12.26
N SER A 52 6.73 -1.02 12.32
CA SER A 52 5.65 -0.04 12.23
C SER A 52 4.87 -0.13 10.92
N ILE A 53 5.57 -0.32 9.79
CA ILE A 53 4.93 -0.53 8.47
C ILE A 53 4.08 -1.80 8.47
N LEU A 54 4.61 -2.91 8.99
CA LEU A 54 3.87 -4.18 9.03
C LEU A 54 2.65 -4.10 9.96
N ALA A 55 2.79 -3.41 11.10
CA ALA A 55 1.68 -3.17 12.01
C ALA A 55 0.57 -2.33 11.34
N GLN A 56 0.94 -1.25 10.65
CA GLN A 56 -0.01 -0.40 9.92
C GLN A 56 -0.69 -1.15 8.77
N VAL A 57 0.06 -1.94 7.99
CA VAL A 57 -0.52 -2.80 6.94
C VAL A 57 -1.57 -3.74 7.52
N ARG A 58 -1.28 -4.38 8.65
CA ARG A 58 -2.23 -5.26 9.32
C ARG A 58 -3.45 -4.49 9.81
N ALA A 59 -3.26 -3.31 10.40
CA ALA A 59 -4.34 -2.47 10.89
C ALA A 59 -5.29 -2.04 9.75
N GLU A 60 -4.75 -1.62 8.60
CA GLU A 60 -5.56 -1.26 7.42
C GLU A 60 -6.32 -2.45 6.83
N ILE A 61 -5.72 -3.64 6.78
CA ILE A 61 -6.46 -4.84 6.34
C ILE A 61 -7.62 -5.13 7.31
N MET A 62 -7.41 -4.95 8.61
CA MET A 62 -8.41 -5.22 9.65
C MET A 62 -9.46 -4.12 9.79
N SER A 63 -9.17 -2.88 9.34
CA SER A 63 -10.12 -1.77 9.41
C SER A 63 -11.25 -1.90 8.39
N ASP A 64 -11.03 -2.63 7.29
CA ASP A 64 -12.07 -2.97 6.33
C ASP A 64 -12.98 -4.09 6.85
N SER A 65 -14.20 -3.73 7.28
CA SER A 65 -15.22 -4.68 7.74
C SER A 65 -15.64 -5.70 6.67
N ASN A 66 -15.39 -5.40 5.39
CA ASN A 66 -15.67 -6.26 4.25
C ASN A 66 -14.46 -7.09 3.80
N ALA A 67 -13.32 -7.05 4.52
CA ALA A 67 -12.17 -7.91 4.24
C ALA A 67 -12.58 -9.39 4.20
N ARG A 68 -12.46 -10.05 3.04
CA ARG A 68 -12.82 -11.47 2.85
C ARG A 68 -11.73 -12.18 2.06
N LEU A 69 -11.53 -13.45 2.40
CA LEU A 69 -10.66 -14.34 1.63
C LEU A 69 -11.42 -14.89 0.42
N ASP A 70 -10.73 -15.00 -0.70
CA ASP A 70 -11.22 -15.73 -1.86
C ASP A 70 -10.92 -17.22 -1.67
N LEU A 71 -11.92 -17.96 -1.21
CA LEU A 71 -11.82 -19.41 -0.98
C LEU A 71 -11.88 -20.22 -2.27
N SER A 72 -12.26 -19.61 -3.40
CA SER A 72 -12.35 -20.28 -4.70
C SER A 72 -10.99 -20.38 -5.40
N SER A 73 -10.04 -19.51 -5.02
CA SER A 73 -8.72 -19.46 -5.60
C SER A 73 -7.67 -20.04 -4.66
N SER A 74 -7.00 -21.11 -5.09
CA SER A 74 -5.88 -21.71 -4.38
C SER A 74 -4.51 -21.20 -4.84
N GLY A 75 -4.46 -20.28 -5.81
CA GLY A 75 -3.23 -19.79 -6.41
C GLY A 75 -2.65 -18.58 -5.69
N ASP A 76 -1.34 -18.57 -5.47
CA ASP A 76 -0.63 -17.40 -4.91
C ASP A 76 -0.73 -16.17 -5.83
N TYR A 77 -0.55 -14.98 -5.26
CA TYR A 77 -0.29 -13.79 -6.06
C TYR A 77 1.14 -13.81 -6.60
N SER A 78 1.29 -13.65 -7.91
CA SER A 78 2.61 -13.49 -8.53
C SER A 78 3.18 -12.09 -8.29
N GLU A 79 4.51 -11.95 -8.36
CA GLU A 79 5.14 -10.62 -8.26
C GLU A 79 4.72 -9.71 -9.42
N SER A 80 4.59 -10.25 -10.64
CA SER A 80 4.22 -9.49 -11.84
C SER A 80 2.80 -8.94 -11.77
N GLU A 81 1.82 -9.74 -11.34
CA GLU A 81 0.44 -9.26 -11.12
C GLU A 81 0.40 -8.15 -10.07
N ALA A 82 1.11 -8.33 -8.96
CA ALA A 82 1.16 -7.34 -7.88
C ALA A 82 1.77 -6.02 -8.36
N ARG A 83 2.86 -6.07 -9.13
CA ARG A 83 3.52 -4.89 -9.72
C ARG A 83 2.58 -4.13 -10.63
N GLN A 84 1.96 -4.82 -11.58
CA GLN A 84 1.04 -4.19 -12.53
C GLN A 84 -0.17 -3.57 -11.81
N ALA A 85 -0.73 -4.25 -10.81
CA ALA A 85 -1.83 -3.71 -10.01
C ALA A 85 -1.41 -2.51 -9.17
N PHE A 86 -0.20 -2.53 -8.60
CA PHE A 86 0.38 -1.40 -7.87
C PHE A 86 0.58 -0.18 -8.77
N GLU A 87 1.14 -0.36 -9.97
CA GLU A 87 1.34 0.72 -10.93
C GLU A 87 0.00 1.38 -11.32
N ARG A 88 -1.02 0.58 -11.68
CA ARG A 88 -2.36 1.09 -11.99
C ARG A 88 -2.94 1.90 -10.81
N MET A 89 -2.77 1.39 -9.59
CA MET A 89 -3.23 2.06 -8.37
C MET A 89 -2.51 3.40 -8.14
N VAL A 90 -1.18 3.41 -8.23
CA VAL A 90 -0.35 4.62 -8.07
C VAL A 90 -0.69 5.68 -9.12
N HIS A 91 -0.89 5.27 -10.37
CA HIS A 91 -1.30 6.17 -11.45
C HIS A 91 -2.71 6.74 -11.22
N ARG A 92 -3.66 5.90 -10.79
CA ARG A 92 -5.04 6.32 -10.50
C ARG A 92 -5.13 7.40 -9.43
N TYR A 93 -4.30 7.31 -8.38
CA TYR A 93 -4.31 8.26 -7.26
C TYR A 93 -3.23 9.35 -7.34
N GLY A 94 -2.41 9.37 -8.39
CA GLY A 94 -1.34 10.36 -8.54
C GLY A 94 -0.20 10.20 -7.51
N TRP A 95 -0.01 9.01 -6.95
CA TRP A 95 0.94 8.72 -5.88
C TRP A 95 2.40 8.48 -6.37
N ASN A 96 2.69 8.85 -7.63
CA ASN A 96 4.00 8.65 -8.26
C ASN A 96 4.99 9.82 -8.06
N LYS A 97 4.55 10.95 -7.50
CA LYS A 97 5.38 12.14 -7.27
C LYS A 97 5.80 12.24 -5.82
N TYR A 98 7.04 12.67 -5.55
CA TYR A 98 7.40 13.15 -4.22
C TYR A 98 6.67 14.46 -3.95
N TYR A 99 5.93 14.56 -2.85
CA TYR A 99 5.43 15.87 -2.42
C TYR A 99 6.61 16.66 -1.86
N SER A 100 6.93 17.80 -2.48
CA SER A 100 7.83 18.78 -1.88
C SER A 100 7.20 19.29 -0.58
N PHE A 101 7.98 19.36 0.49
CA PHE A 101 7.57 19.75 1.86
C PHE A 101 7.12 21.24 1.98
N HIS A 102 6.82 21.92 0.88
CA HIS A 102 6.53 23.36 0.83
C HIS A 102 5.04 23.72 0.76
N GLY A 103 4.09 22.79 0.94
CA GLY A 103 2.69 23.11 0.60
C GLY A 103 1.55 22.44 1.37
N LYS A 104 1.76 21.81 2.54
CA LYS A 104 0.66 21.15 3.27
C LYS A 104 0.70 21.32 4.80
N LEU A 105 0.79 22.56 5.27
CA LEU A 105 0.32 22.93 6.62
C LEU A 105 -1.20 23.19 6.68
N GLY A 106 -1.94 23.05 5.57
CA GLY A 106 -3.32 23.54 5.45
C GLY A 106 -4.48 22.54 5.65
N TRP A 107 -4.23 21.24 5.85
CA TRP A 107 -5.33 20.25 5.83
C TRP A 107 -5.56 19.50 7.16
N TRP A 108 -4.68 19.66 8.15
CA TRP A 108 -4.82 19.00 9.46
C TRP A 108 -5.81 19.70 10.42
N LEU A 109 -6.39 20.84 10.05
CA LEU A 109 -7.28 21.64 10.92
C LEU A 109 -8.79 21.48 10.67
N HIS A 110 -9.22 20.66 9.71
CA HIS A 110 -10.66 20.57 9.33
C HIS A 110 -11.37 19.26 9.72
N LEU A 111 -10.81 18.48 10.64
CA LEU A 111 -11.49 17.27 11.16
C LEU A 111 -11.78 17.32 12.68
N TYR A 112 -11.70 18.50 13.29
CA TYR A 112 -12.20 18.76 14.65
C TYR A 112 -12.90 20.13 14.73
N SER A 113 -13.97 20.31 13.95
CA SER A 113 -15.03 21.28 14.26
C SER A 113 -16.38 20.78 13.78
#